data_AF-A0A4S0JME7-F1
#
_entry.id   AF-A0A4S0JME7-F1
#
_cell.length_a   1.000
_cell.length_b   1.000
_cell.length_c   1.000
_cell.angle_alpha   90.00
_cell.angle_beta   90.00
_cell.angle_gamma   90.00
#
_symmetry.space_group_name_H-M   'P 1'
#
loop_
_entity.id
_entity.type
_entity.pdbx_description
1 polymer ?
#
loop_
_entity_poly.entity_id
_entity_poly.type
_entity_poly.pdbx_seq_one_letter_code
_entity_poly.pdbx_strand_id
1 'polypeptide(L)'
;LSLGASGAVSAVLFAFILIKPWSIILVFFIPAPAIIYAAFYVGYSIWMDKRGGDRINHSAHLAGAAFGVIFMLAMQPSIFNHFLRELSNPTFRLGGG
;
A
#
# COMPACT_ATOMS: atom_id res chain seq x y z
N LEU A 1 5.98 21.07 2.58
CA LEU A 1 4.56 20.64 2.68
C LEU A 1 4.24 19.40 1.83
N SER A 2 4.75 19.26 0.59
CA SER A 2 4.47 18.09 -0.27
C SER A 2 4.97 16.74 0.29
N LEU A 3 6.08 16.72 1.05
CA LEU A 3 6.70 15.49 1.56
C LEU A 3 5.81 14.76 2.60
N GLY A 4 5.03 15.50 3.40
CA GLY A 4 4.20 14.93 4.47
C GLY A 4 2.83 14.43 3.98
N ALA A 5 2.19 15.14 3.06
CA ALA A 5 0.88 14.75 2.54
C ALA A 5 0.95 13.43 1.77
N SER A 6 1.97 13.25 0.92
CA SER A 6 2.11 12.01 0.14
C SER A 6 2.49 10.79 1.00
N GLY A 7 3.24 11.00 2.08
CA GLY A 7 3.47 9.96 3.10
C GLY A 7 2.18 9.53 3.81
N ALA A 8 1.31 10.49 4.18
CA ALA A 8 0.01 10.20 4.80
C ALA A 8 -0.93 9.45 3.84
N VAL A 9 -0.98 9.85 2.56
CA VAL A 9 -1.74 9.12 1.53
C VAL A 9 -1.24 7.68 1.39
N SER A 10 0.08 7.47 1.38
CA SER A 10 0.68 6.14 1.32
C SER A 10 0.34 5.29 2.55
N ALA A 11 0.33 5.89 3.75
CA ALA A 11 -0.07 5.20 4.98
C ALA A 11 -1.53 4.73 4.93
N VAL A 12 -2.46 5.60 4.56
CA VAL A 12 -3.89 5.26 4.47
C VAL A 12 -4.12 4.21 3.38
N LEU A 13 -3.46 4.34 2.23
CA LEU A 13 -3.57 3.38 1.13
C LEU A 13 -3.10 1.99 1.53
N PHE A 14 -1.94 1.87 2.19
CA PHE A 14 -1.42 0.58 2.64
C PHE A 14 -2.24 -0.02 3.79
N ALA A 15 -2.77 0.80 4.70
CA ALA A 15 -3.74 0.33 5.69
C ALA A 15 -5.03 -0.22 5.03
N PHE A 16 -5.53 0.46 3.99
CA PHE A 16 -6.68 -0.01 3.20
C PHE A 16 -6.39 -1.35 2.49
N ILE A 17 -5.20 -1.50 1.91
CA ILE A 17 -4.77 -2.73 1.21
C ILE A 17 -4.78 -3.93 2.16
N LEU A 18 -4.45 -3.76 3.45
CA LEU A 18 -4.56 -4.84 4.44
C LEU A 18 -6.00 -5.33 4.64
N ILE A 19 -6.99 -4.46 4.46
CA ILE A 19 -8.40 -4.77 4.70
C ILE A 19 -9.07 -5.34 3.44
N LYS A 20 -8.78 -4.74 2.28
CA LYS A 20 -9.38 -5.11 0.98
C LYS A 20 -8.30 -5.29 -0.10
N PRO A 21 -7.44 -6.33 -0.02
CA PRO A 21 -6.30 -6.49 -0.93
C PRO A 21 -6.69 -6.58 -2.42
N TRP A 22 -7.85 -7.16 -2.71
CA TRP A 22 -8.32 -7.37 -4.07
C TRP A 22 -9.23 -6.26 -4.61
N SER A 23 -9.47 -5.22 -3.81
CA SER A 23 -10.23 -4.04 -4.27
C SER A 23 -9.55 -3.43 -5.47
N ILE A 24 -10.32 -3.13 -6.51
CA ILE A 24 -9.84 -2.38 -7.67
C ILE A 24 -9.71 -0.92 -7.26
N ILE A 25 -8.51 -0.39 -7.46
CA ILE A 25 -8.17 1.04 -7.33
C ILE A 25 -7.75 1.57 -8.70
N LEU A 26 -7.92 2.87 -8.93
CA LEU A 26 -7.47 3.52 -10.15
C LEU A 26 -6.07 4.10 -9.95
N VAL A 27 -5.09 3.53 -10.63
CA VAL A 27 -3.70 4.00 -10.65
C VAL A 27 -3.50 4.71 -11.98
N PHE A 28 -3.44 6.04 -11.98
CA PHE A 28 -3.38 6.85 -13.20
C PHE A 28 -4.43 6.44 -14.25
N PHE A 29 -5.69 6.28 -13.82
CA PHE A 29 -6.83 5.82 -14.63
C PHE A 29 -6.78 4.35 -15.09
N ILE A 30 -5.74 3.60 -14.74
CA ILE A 30 -5.64 2.17 -15.00
C ILE A 30 -6.22 1.42 -13.79
N PRO A 31 -7.30 0.64 -13.95
CA PRO A 31 -7.83 -0.18 -12.86
C PRO A 31 -6.84 -1.31 -12.55
N ALA A 32 -6.44 -1.40 -11.28
CA ALA A 32 -5.56 -2.46 -10.79
C ALA A 32 -6.02 -2.93 -9.40
N PRO A 33 -5.88 -4.22 -9.07
CA PRO A 33 -6.09 -4.68 -7.71
C PRO A 33 -5.08 -4.01 -6.76
N ALA A 34 -5.56 -3.59 -5.60
CA ALA A 34 -4.77 -2.80 -4.66
C ALA A 34 -3.50 -3.54 -4.18
N ILE A 35 -3.57 -4.86 -4.02
CA ILE A 35 -2.42 -5.70 -3.67
C ILE A 35 -1.35 -5.74 -4.77
N ILE A 36 -1.75 -5.69 -6.04
CA ILE A 36 -0.82 -5.65 -7.17
C ILE A 36 -0.10 -4.30 -7.20
N TYR A 37 -0.85 -3.21 -6.97
CA TYR A 37 -0.24 -1.90 -6.79
C TYR A 37 0.75 -1.90 -5.62
N ALA A 38 0.39 -2.50 -4.48
CA ALA A 38 1.27 -2.59 -3.31
C ALA A 38 2.60 -3.30 -3.63
N ALA A 39 2.53 -4.47 -4.27
CA ALA A 39 3.69 -5.25 -4.66
C ALA A 39 4.59 -4.49 -5.65
N PHE A 40 3.99 -3.87 -6.67
CA PHE A 40 4.71 -3.04 -7.63
C PHE A 40 5.37 -1.85 -6.94
N TYR A 41 4.64 -1.15 -6.09
CA TYR A 41 5.11 0.02 -5.36
C TYR A 41 6.33 -0.31 -4.49
N VAL A 42 6.25 -1.39 -3.69
CA VAL A 42 7.36 -1.80 -2.82
C VAL A 42 8.55 -2.29 -3.65
N GLY A 43 8.31 -3.15 -4.65
CA GLY A 43 9.37 -3.69 -5.51
C GLY A 43 10.11 -2.60 -6.29
N TYR A 44 9.36 -1.65 -6.87
CA TYR A 44 9.93 -0.50 -7.57
C TYR A 44 10.71 0.41 -6.63
N SER A 45 10.18 0.67 -5.43
CA SER A 45 10.88 1.49 -4.41
C SER A 45 12.23 0.88 -4.01
N ILE A 46 12.27 -0.44 -3.75
CA ILE A 46 13.51 -1.15 -3.42
C ILE A 46 14.51 -1.11 -4.58
N TRP A 47 14.04 -1.25 -5.82
CA TRP A 47 14.89 -1.21 -7.01
C TRP A 47 15.48 0.19 -7.25
N MET A 48 14.68 1.24 -7.06
CA MET A 48 15.13 2.63 -7.18
C MET A 48 16.13 3.00 -6.08
N ASP A 49 15.89 2.55 -4.84
CA ASP A 49 16.82 2.75 -3.72
C ASP A 49 18.21 2.17 -4.03
N LYS A 50 18.27 1.04 -4.73
CA LYS A 50 19.53 0.41 -5.18
C LYS A 50 20.22 1.16 -6.32
N ARG A 51 19.50 1.97 -7.10
CA ARG A 51 20.03 2.72 -8.27
C ARG A 51 20.49 4.15 -7.95
N GLY A 52 20.36 4.61 -6.71
CA GLY A 52 21.05 5.80 -6.20
C GLY A 52 20.55 7.16 -6.71
N GLY A 53 19.41 7.22 -7.41
CA GLY A 53 18.96 8.41 -8.14
C GLY A 53 18.24 9.48 -7.30
N ASP A 54 17.42 9.12 -6.31
CA ASP A 54 16.59 10.09 -5.56
C ASP A 54 16.17 9.54 -4.18
N ARG A 55 17.02 9.71 -3.16
CA ARG A 55 16.87 9.03 -1.85
C ARG A 55 15.79 9.60 -0.92
N ILE A 56 15.37 10.85 -1.07
CA ILE A 56 14.57 11.55 -0.03
C ILE A 56 13.06 11.41 -0.25
N ASN A 57 12.57 11.49 -1.49
CA ASN A 57 11.13 11.38 -1.78
C ASN A 57 10.62 9.95 -1.69
N HIS A 58 11.34 8.98 -2.27
CA HIS A 58 10.94 7.57 -2.26
C HIS A 58 10.93 6.99 -0.84
N SER A 59 11.94 7.32 -0.03
CA SER A 59 12.03 6.88 1.35
C SER A 59 10.89 7.40 2.21
N ALA A 60 10.47 8.66 2.05
CA ALA A 60 9.36 9.23 2.82
C ALA A 60 8.02 8.53 2.53
N HIS A 61 7.74 8.21 1.26
CA HIS A 61 6.50 7.51 0.91
C HIS A 61 6.54 6.03 1.34
N LEU A 62 7.68 5.35 1.19
CA LEU A 62 7.86 3.98 1.66
C LEU A 62 7.75 3.89 3.19
N ALA A 63 8.30 4.87 3.92
CA ALA A 63 8.15 4.98 5.36
C ALA A 63 6.69 5.22 5.76
N GLY A 64 5.96 6.06 5.02
CA GLY A 64 4.52 6.26 5.22
C GLY A 64 3.73 4.96 5.02
N ALA A 65 3.98 4.24 3.93
CA ALA A 65 3.38 2.94 3.65
C ALA A 65 3.65 1.92 4.78
N ALA A 66 4.91 1.79 5.20
CA ALA A 66 5.31 0.91 6.30
C ALA A 66 4.63 1.31 7.61
N PHE A 67 4.59 2.61 7.93
CA PHE A 67 3.90 3.13 9.11
C PHE A 67 2.40 2.76 9.09
N GLY A 68 1.71 2.93 7.96
CA GLY A 68 0.30 2.56 7.84
C GLY A 68 0.05 1.07 8.13
N VAL A 69 0.89 0.18 7.59
CA VAL A 69 0.83 -1.26 7.86
C VAL A 69 1.05 -1.54 9.34
N ILE A 70 2.15 -1.04 9.90
CA ILE A 70 2.54 -1.30 11.30
C ILE A 70 1.48 -0.76 12.25
N PHE A 71 1.01 0.47 12.04
CA PHE A 71 -0.02 1.10 12.85
C PHE A 71 -1.32 0.28 12.83
N MET A 72 -1.78 -0.13 11.65
CA MET A 72 -3.02 -0.91 11.54
C MET A 72 -2.89 -2.28 12.23
N LEU A 73 -1.76 -2.96 12.08
CA LEU A 73 -1.50 -4.24 12.74
C LEU A 73 -1.31 -4.10 14.26
N ALA A 74 -0.73 -3.00 14.72
CA ALA A 74 -0.60 -2.71 16.14
C ALA A 74 -1.97 -2.41 16.79
N MET A 75 -2.83 -1.67 16.10
CA MET A 75 -4.17 -1.33 16.58
C MET A 75 -5.13 -2.51 16.53
N GLN A 76 -5.05 -3.33 15.47
CA GLN A 76 -5.90 -4.49 15.33
C GLN A 76 -5.12 -5.68 14.73
N PRO A 77 -4.43 -6.47 15.57
CA PRO A 77 -3.62 -7.60 15.13
C PRO A 77 -4.39 -8.65 14.31
N SER A 78 -5.70 -8.78 14.56
CA SER A 78 -6.58 -9.69 13.80
C SER A 78 -6.66 -9.36 12.31
N ILE A 79 -6.31 -8.13 11.91
CA ILE A 79 -6.23 -7.74 10.49
C ILE A 79 -5.18 -8.56 9.75
N PHE A 80 -4.12 -9.02 10.40
CA PHE A 80 -3.17 -9.91 9.73
C PHE A 80 -3.84 -11.20 9.25
N ASN A 81 -4.60 -11.86 10.13
CA ASN A 81 -5.34 -13.07 9.77
C ASN A 81 -6.48 -12.81 8.79
N HIS A 82 -7.10 -11.63 8.86
CA HIS A 82 -8.07 -11.18 7.85
C HIS A 82 -7.41 -11.03 6.48
N PHE A 83 -6.31 -10.30 6.42
CA PHE A 83 -5.53 -10.08 5.21
C PHE A 83 -5.11 -11.39 4.55
N LEU A 84 -4.58 -12.35 5.31
CA LEU A 84 -4.19 -13.66 4.77
C LEU A 84 -5.37 -14.43 4.18
N ARG A 85 -6.55 -14.37 4.82
CA ARG A 85 -7.78 -15.01 4.33
C ARG A 85 -8.32 -14.34 3.07
N GLU A 86 -8.32 -13.01 3.02
CA GLU A 86 -8.69 -12.29 1.81
C GLU A 86 -7.68 -12.57 0.69
N LEU A 87 -6.39 -12.58 1.00
CA LEU A 87 -5.32 -12.84 0.04
C LEU A 87 -5.45 -14.24 -0.59
N SER A 88 -5.90 -15.25 0.16
CA SER A 88 -6.15 -16.59 -0.37
C SER A 88 -7.44 -16.70 -1.20
N ASN A 89 -8.32 -15.70 -1.15
CA ASN A 89 -9.63 -15.70 -1.80
C ASN A 89 -9.77 -14.47 -2.73
N PRO A 90 -9.17 -14.50 -3.94
CA PRO A 90 -9.17 -13.35 -4.83
C PRO A 90 -10.58 -12.91 -5.24
N THR A 91 -10.94 -11.67 -4.91
CA THR A 91 -12.23 -11.07 -5.25
C THR A 91 -12.08 -9.69 -5.89
N PHE A 92 -12.41 -9.56 -7.17
CA PHE A 92 -12.26 -8.30 -7.89
C PHE A 92 -13.52 -7.44 -7.73
N ARG A 93 -13.52 -6.58 -6.70
CA ARG A 93 -14.60 -5.62 -6.44
C ARG A 93 -14.13 -4.20 -6.69
N LEU A 94 -14.96 -3.37 -7.32
CA LEU A 94 -14.70 -1.93 -7.41
C LEU A 94 -14.73 -1.35 -5.99
N GLY A 95 -13.72 -0.57 -5.61
CA GLY A 95 -13.63 0.02 -4.28
C GLY A 95 -14.84 0.93 -4.00
N GLY A 96 -15.74 0.51 -3.10
CA GLY A 96 -16.95 1.26 -2.75
C GLY A 96 -18.19 0.41 -2.44
N GLY A 97 -18.16 -0.90 -2.71
CA GLY A 97 -19.21 -1.86 -2.34
C GLY A 97 -18.95 -2.65 -1.06
#